data_AF-A0A662UWS6-F1
#
_entry.id   AF-A0A662UWS6-F1
#
_cell.length_a   1.000
_cell.length_b   1.000
_cell.length_c   1.000
_cell.angle_alpha   90.00
_cell.angle_beta   90.00
_cell.angle_gamma   90.00
#
_symmetry.space_group_name_H-M   'P 1'
#
loop_
_entity.id
_entity.type
_entity.pdbx_description
1 polymer ?
#
loop_
_entity_poly.entity_id
_entity_poly.type
_entity_poly.pdbx_seq_one_letter_code
_entity_poly.pdbx_strand_id
1 'polypeptide(L)'
;MGRLSITTRNAIKLLPENVSENMKVYLEQKQYRKAYNFFIDYLSSLDKLDIISIVNNISLAFNKKPLSTKSIFHVIRVNGTSLSYEGNFTVLGRVLDQFSMEQLDNEHFIVATMYDNYTYKVSYYIVPRYAPQTKRACIIICNNGTCNETMIYVNKSVTPGVRKVYIRIDLVRRYRDNRVYIINLKNMSIVGKLVGLANNERIYSARLLNNIFYLVTFRTIDPLYAIDVSNPEEPKIIGFLKIPGFSECLHPLGSDLLLGVGIEGDYLKISLLNISDPQQIKEISLIKIRFSWSPLLYDHHATTIGPLYKYIHTN
;
A
#
# COMPACT_ATOMS: atom_id res chain seq x y z
N MET A 1 -15.13 -3.98 -16.03
CA MET A 1 -16.60 -4.03 -15.88
C MET A 1 -17.10 -4.21 -14.45
N GLY A 2 -16.40 -4.95 -13.55
CA GLY A 2 -16.88 -5.19 -12.17
C GLY A 2 -16.95 -3.96 -11.23
N ARG A 3 -16.11 -2.94 -11.41
CA ARG A 3 -16.16 -1.71 -10.59
C ARG A 3 -17.37 -0.80 -10.89
N LEU A 4 -17.87 -0.80 -12.13
CA LEU A 4 -19.06 -0.01 -12.49
C LEU A 4 -20.35 -0.60 -11.91
N SER A 5 -20.45 -1.92 -11.76
CA SER A 5 -21.71 -2.57 -11.36
C SER A 5 -22.04 -2.39 -9.87
N ILE A 6 -21.03 -2.46 -8.99
CA ILE A 6 -21.21 -2.32 -7.53
C ILE A 6 -21.56 -0.86 -7.18
N THR A 7 -20.82 0.09 -7.77
CA THR A 7 -21.04 1.51 -7.54
C THR A 7 -22.41 1.97 -8.03
N THR A 8 -22.82 1.53 -9.23
CA THR A 8 -24.10 1.94 -9.81
C THR A 8 -25.29 1.34 -9.04
N ARG A 9 -25.22 0.07 -8.60
CA ARG A 9 -26.31 -0.56 -7.83
C ARG A 9 -26.54 0.06 -6.45
N ASN A 10 -25.47 0.42 -5.74
CA ASN A 10 -25.60 1.04 -4.42
C ASN A 10 -25.99 2.52 -4.51
N ALA A 11 -25.50 3.24 -5.53
CA ALA A 11 -25.87 4.63 -5.76
C ALA A 11 -27.36 4.80 -6.09
N ILE A 12 -27.96 3.88 -6.87
CA ILE A 12 -29.39 3.94 -7.27
C ILE A 12 -30.35 3.96 -6.08
N LYS A 13 -30.01 3.29 -4.97
CA LYS A 13 -30.85 3.27 -3.76
C LYS A 13 -30.92 4.62 -3.04
N LEU A 14 -30.09 5.57 -3.44
CA LEU A 14 -29.89 6.87 -2.79
C LEU A 14 -30.34 8.04 -3.67
N LEU A 15 -30.89 7.73 -4.85
CA LEU A 15 -31.44 8.71 -5.79
C LEU A 15 -32.95 8.86 -5.60
N PRO A 16 -33.53 10.00 -6.01
CA PRO A 16 -34.98 10.16 -6.06
C PRO A 16 -35.64 9.02 -6.84
N GLU A 17 -36.84 8.64 -6.40
CA GLU A 17 -37.52 7.41 -6.83
C GLU A 17 -37.71 7.34 -8.35
N ASN A 18 -38.10 8.46 -8.97
CA ASN A 18 -38.25 8.61 -10.42
C ASN A 18 -36.94 8.39 -11.22
N VAL A 19 -35.79 8.76 -10.66
CA VAL A 19 -34.47 8.54 -11.27
C VAL A 19 -34.04 7.09 -11.04
N SER A 20 -34.30 6.58 -9.83
CA SER A 20 -33.97 5.22 -9.42
C SER A 20 -34.67 4.17 -10.29
N GLU A 21 -35.97 4.33 -10.53
CA GLU A 21 -36.78 3.41 -11.35
C GLU A 21 -36.29 3.32 -12.80
N ASN A 22 -36.05 4.47 -13.44
CA ASN A 22 -35.54 4.51 -14.81
C ASN A 22 -34.16 3.84 -14.93
N MET A 23 -33.30 4.00 -13.92
CA MET A 23 -32.00 3.34 -13.89
C MET A 23 -32.11 1.81 -13.65
N LYS A 24 -33.08 1.35 -12.85
CA LYS A 24 -33.30 -0.08 -12.58
C LYS A 24 -33.58 -0.85 -13.87
N VAL A 25 -34.40 -0.30 -14.76
CA VAL A 25 -34.70 -0.90 -16.08
C VAL A 25 -33.43 -1.19 -16.87
N TYR A 26 -32.52 -0.21 -16.97
CA TYR A 26 -31.25 -0.42 -17.67
C TYR A 26 -30.34 -1.43 -16.98
N LEU A 27 -30.36 -1.51 -15.64
CA LEU A 27 -29.54 -2.48 -14.90
C LEU A 27 -30.04 -3.92 -15.04
N GLU A 28 -31.36 -4.14 -15.01
CA GLU A 28 -31.97 -5.46 -15.22
C GLU A 28 -31.62 -6.01 -16.61
N GLN A 29 -31.60 -5.14 -17.61
CA GLN A 29 -31.17 -5.45 -18.97
C GLN A 29 -29.64 -5.53 -19.15
N LYS A 30 -28.86 -5.43 -18.05
CA LYS A 30 -27.38 -5.40 -18.07
C LYS A 30 -26.78 -4.26 -18.92
N GLN A 31 -27.55 -3.20 -19.19
CA GLN A 31 -27.13 -2.02 -19.95
C GLN A 31 -26.42 -0.99 -19.05
N TYR A 32 -25.34 -1.40 -18.39
CA TYR A 32 -24.64 -0.61 -17.37
C TYR A 32 -24.16 0.77 -17.86
N ARG A 33 -23.73 0.87 -19.13
CA ARG A 33 -23.27 2.15 -19.71
C ARG A 33 -24.41 3.15 -19.87
N LYS A 34 -25.61 2.69 -20.26
CA LYS A 34 -26.79 3.56 -20.37
C LYS A 34 -27.28 4.01 -19.01
N ALA A 35 -27.34 3.11 -18.03
CA ALA A 35 -27.65 3.46 -16.64
C ALA A 35 -26.68 4.53 -16.11
N TYR A 36 -25.38 4.35 -16.34
CA TYR A 36 -24.36 5.31 -15.93
C TYR A 36 -24.51 6.66 -16.64
N ASN A 37 -24.73 6.67 -17.96
CA ASN A 37 -24.93 7.91 -18.70
C ASN A 37 -26.18 8.67 -18.21
N PHE A 38 -27.30 7.98 -18.01
CA PHE A 38 -28.52 8.57 -17.46
C PHE A 38 -28.28 9.22 -16.09
N PHE A 39 -27.51 8.54 -15.23
CA PHE A 39 -27.11 9.09 -13.93
C PHE A 39 -26.26 10.36 -14.06
N ILE A 40 -25.27 10.37 -14.95
CA ILE A 40 -24.44 11.54 -15.22
C ILE A 40 -25.29 12.68 -15.77
N ASP A 41 -26.26 12.40 -16.64
CA ASP A 41 -27.16 13.41 -17.21
C ASP A 41 -28.04 14.04 -16.13
N TYR A 42 -28.62 13.22 -15.24
CA TYR A 42 -29.35 13.69 -14.06
C TYR A 42 -28.48 14.57 -13.14
N LEU A 43 -27.30 14.09 -12.74
CA LEU A 43 -26.39 14.92 -11.92
C LEU A 43 -26.01 16.24 -12.60
N SER A 44 -25.89 16.22 -13.92
CA SER A 44 -25.51 17.40 -14.70
C SER A 44 -26.62 18.44 -14.82
N SER A 45 -27.87 18.07 -14.57
CA SER A 45 -29.02 18.99 -14.50
C SER A 45 -29.21 19.62 -13.13
N LEU A 46 -28.55 19.11 -12.09
CA LEU A 46 -28.70 19.59 -10.71
C LEU A 46 -27.83 20.82 -10.40
N ASP A 47 -28.29 21.58 -9.40
CA ASP A 47 -27.52 22.67 -8.82
C ASP A 47 -26.37 22.16 -7.93
N LYS A 48 -25.56 23.07 -7.39
CA LYS A 48 -24.39 22.68 -6.59
C LYS A 48 -24.78 22.06 -5.24
N LEU A 49 -25.85 22.52 -4.58
CA LEU A 49 -26.23 22.07 -3.24
C LEU A 49 -26.83 20.66 -3.30
N ASP A 50 -27.66 20.40 -4.31
CA ASP A 50 -28.23 19.09 -4.58
C ASP A 50 -27.14 18.06 -4.90
N ILE A 51 -26.14 18.44 -5.70
CA ILE A 51 -24.98 17.58 -5.98
C ILE A 51 -24.24 17.23 -4.68
N ILE A 52 -24.01 18.22 -3.81
CA ILE A 52 -23.34 18.00 -2.51
C ILE A 52 -24.16 17.05 -1.64
N SER A 53 -25.48 17.23 -1.57
CA SER A 53 -26.39 16.36 -0.82
C SER A 53 -26.32 14.91 -1.31
N ILE A 54 -26.40 14.70 -2.63
CA ILE A 54 -26.28 13.37 -3.23
C ILE A 54 -24.90 12.74 -2.94
N VAL A 55 -23.82 13.51 -3.10
CA VAL A 55 -22.44 13.05 -2.82
C VAL A 55 -22.29 12.63 -1.35
N ASN A 56 -22.87 13.38 -0.41
CA ASN A 56 -22.86 13.04 1.01
C ASN A 56 -23.65 11.76 1.30
N ASN A 57 -24.84 11.60 0.72
CA ASN A 57 -25.64 10.38 0.87
C ASN A 57 -24.92 9.15 0.32
N ILE A 58 -24.28 9.28 -0.85
CA ILE A 58 -23.44 8.22 -1.42
C ILE A 58 -22.27 7.94 -0.48
N SER A 59 -21.58 8.96 0.04
CA SER A 59 -20.48 8.77 0.99
C SER A 59 -20.92 8.00 2.24
N LEU A 60 -22.09 8.30 2.80
CA LEU A 60 -22.63 7.60 3.97
C LEU A 60 -22.93 6.13 3.67
N ALA A 61 -23.45 5.83 2.48
CA ALA A 61 -23.74 4.46 2.09
C ALA A 61 -22.48 3.62 1.84
N PHE A 62 -21.39 4.25 1.37
CA PHE A 62 -20.09 3.60 1.16
C PHE A 62 -19.28 3.42 2.45
N ASN A 63 -19.44 4.29 3.45
CA ASN A 63 -18.66 4.28 4.70
C ASN A 63 -19.15 3.25 5.75
N LYS A 64 -19.73 2.12 5.33
CA LYS A 64 -20.32 1.16 6.28
C LYS A 64 -19.30 0.34 7.07
N LYS A 65 -18.10 0.07 6.52
CA LYS A 65 -16.96 -0.53 7.25
C LYS A 65 -15.63 -0.10 6.63
N PRO A 66 -14.59 0.14 7.45
CA PRO A 66 -13.25 0.32 6.91
C PRO A 66 -12.81 -0.95 6.18
N LEU A 67 -12.11 -0.76 5.07
CA LEU A 67 -11.50 -1.83 4.30
C LEU A 67 -10.07 -2.03 4.80
N SER A 68 -9.67 -3.27 4.98
CA SER A 68 -8.30 -3.60 5.32
C SER A 68 -7.75 -4.68 4.42
N THR A 69 -6.44 -4.65 4.24
CA THR A 69 -5.71 -5.75 3.64
C THR A 69 -5.66 -6.96 4.59
N LYS A 70 -5.49 -8.14 4.01
CA LYS A 70 -5.26 -9.39 4.71
C LYS A 70 -4.29 -10.26 3.91
N SER A 71 -3.52 -11.08 4.62
CA SER A 71 -2.65 -12.10 4.04
C SER A 71 -3.18 -13.46 4.47
N ILE A 72 -3.27 -14.39 3.51
CA ILE A 72 -3.67 -15.78 3.73
C ILE A 72 -2.41 -16.62 3.57
N PHE A 73 -2.15 -17.47 4.55
CA PHE A 73 -0.99 -18.33 4.61
C PHE A 73 -1.43 -19.77 4.44
N HIS A 74 -0.73 -20.52 3.61
CA HIS A 74 -0.91 -21.95 3.44
C HIS A 74 0.27 -22.67 4.07
N VAL A 75 -0.02 -23.62 4.96
CA VAL A 75 1.02 -24.38 5.67
C VAL A 75 1.15 -25.76 5.01
N ILE A 76 2.33 -26.02 4.48
CA ILE A 76 2.68 -27.26 3.79
C ILE A 76 3.88 -27.85 4.51
N ARG A 77 3.76 -29.10 4.96
CA ARG A 77 4.85 -29.85 5.58
C ARG A 77 5.54 -30.70 4.52
N VAL A 78 6.86 -30.74 4.58
CA VAL A 78 7.72 -31.61 3.77
C VAL A 78 8.29 -32.68 4.68
N ASN A 79 8.10 -33.95 4.35
CA ASN A 79 8.69 -35.08 5.06
C ASN A 79 9.39 -36.03 4.07
N GLY A 80 10.71 -35.90 3.97
CA GLY A 80 11.50 -36.59 2.96
C GLY A 80 11.02 -36.24 1.55
N THR A 81 10.41 -37.21 0.87
CA THR A 81 9.86 -37.08 -0.49
C THR A 81 8.37 -36.79 -0.54
N SER A 82 7.70 -36.64 0.61
CA SER A 82 6.25 -36.44 0.70
C SER A 82 5.88 -35.01 1.11
N LEU A 83 4.74 -34.53 0.61
CA LEU A 83 4.14 -33.24 0.95
C LEU A 83 2.78 -33.47 1.61
N SER A 84 2.50 -32.75 2.70
CA SER A 84 1.17 -32.71 3.31
C SER A 84 0.69 -31.28 3.51
N TYR A 85 -0.59 -31.04 3.25
CA TYR A 85 -1.24 -29.75 3.50
C TYR A 85 -1.81 -29.74 4.92
N GLU A 86 -1.29 -28.88 5.77
CA GLU A 86 -1.63 -28.84 7.20
C GLU A 86 -2.80 -27.88 7.48
N GLY A 87 -3.02 -26.87 6.62
CA GLY A 87 -4.10 -25.90 6.78
C GLY A 87 -3.77 -24.51 6.25
N ASN A 88 -4.63 -23.55 6.58
CA ASN A 88 -4.36 -22.12 6.34
C ASN A 88 -4.77 -21.27 7.53
N PHE A 89 -4.16 -20.09 7.63
CA PHE A 89 -4.57 -19.04 8.54
C PHE A 89 -4.61 -17.69 7.83
N THR A 90 -5.33 -16.73 8.40
CA THR A 90 -5.44 -15.37 7.87
C THR A 90 -5.05 -14.36 8.92
N VAL A 91 -4.17 -13.45 8.56
CA VAL A 91 -3.81 -12.28 9.38
C VAL A 91 -4.19 -10.99 8.66
N LEU A 92 -4.48 -9.94 9.43
CA LEU A 92 -4.74 -8.64 8.86
C LEU A 92 -3.42 -7.97 8.46
N GLY A 93 -3.47 -7.14 7.42
CA GLY A 93 -2.30 -6.49 6.84
C GLY A 93 -1.70 -7.27 5.68
N ARG A 94 -0.63 -6.71 5.11
CA ARG A 94 0.18 -7.33 4.06
C ARG A 94 1.54 -7.68 4.62
N VAL A 95 2.02 -8.88 4.30
CA VAL A 95 3.43 -9.23 4.36
C VAL A 95 4.16 -8.46 3.27
N LEU A 96 5.32 -7.87 3.59
CA LEU A 96 6.09 -7.11 2.61
C LEU A 96 7.21 -7.94 1.99
N ASP A 97 7.88 -8.74 2.80
CA ASP A 97 8.98 -9.61 2.35
C ASP A 97 9.04 -10.88 3.22
N GLN A 98 9.78 -11.88 2.77
CA GLN A 98 9.97 -13.15 3.45
C GLN A 98 10.60 -13.03 4.85
N PHE A 99 11.37 -11.96 5.11
CA PHE A 99 11.89 -11.70 6.47
C PHE A 99 10.84 -11.24 7.45
N SER A 100 9.65 -10.89 6.98
CA SER A 100 8.53 -10.55 7.87
C SER A 100 7.88 -11.79 8.49
N MET A 101 8.45 -12.99 8.34
CA MET A 101 7.88 -14.21 8.90
C MET A 101 8.97 -15.21 9.30
N GLU A 102 8.85 -15.81 10.49
CA GLU A 102 9.82 -16.80 10.98
C GLU A 102 9.15 -17.85 11.87
N GLN A 103 9.73 -19.04 11.90
CA GLN A 103 9.28 -20.10 12.79
C GLN A 103 9.93 -19.91 14.16
N LEU A 104 9.10 -19.78 15.21
CA LEU A 104 9.57 -19.59 16.59
C LEU A 104 10.03 -20.90 17.20
N ASP A 105 9.21 -21.93 17.06
CA ASP A 105 9.46 -23.27 17.56
C ASP A 105 8.68 -24.29 16.71
N ASN A 106 8.57 -25.54 17.17
CA ASN A 106 7.86 -26.59 16.44
C ASN A 106 6.34 -26.37 16.31
N GLU A 107 5.77 -25.47 17.11
CA GLU A 107 4.33 -25.22 17.23
C GLU A 107 3.93 -23.80 16.84
N HIS A 108 4.87 -22.85 16.84
CA HIS A 108 4.57 -21.44 16.66
C HIS A 108 5.27 -20.81 15.46
N PHE A 109 4.52 -19.94 14.78
CA PHE A 109 4.99 -19.16 13.64
C PHE A 109 4.70 -17.68 13.85
N ILE A 110 5.67 -16.83 13.59
CA ILE A 110 5.57 -15.38 13.75
C ILE A 110 5.42 -14.74 12.38
N VAL A 111 4.53 -13.76 12.29
CA VAL A 111 4.39 -12.93 11.10
C VAL A 111 4.23 -11.46 11.47
N ALA A 112 5.05 -10.61 10.87
CA ALA A 112 4.90 -9.16 10.86
C ALA A 112 4.15 -8.71 9.60
N THR A 113 3.20 -7.79 9.75
CA THR A 113 2.40 -7.26 8.64
C THR A 113 2.26 -5.75 8.73
N MET A 114 2.16 -5.12 7.55
CA MET A 114 1.72 -3.73 7.43
C MET A 114 0.19 -3.71 7.26
N TYR A 115 -0.51 -3.16 8.26
CA TYR A 115 -1.95 -2.96 8.19
C TYR A 115 -2.27 -1.56 7.66
N ASP A 116 -3.02 -1.53 6.55
CA ASP A 116 -3.55 -0.30 5.99
C ASP A 116 -5.08 -0.31 6.17
N ASN A 117 -5.59 0.73 6.82
CA ASN A 117 -7.02 0.98 6.91
C ASN A 117 -7.44 1.94 5.79
N TYR A 118 -8.37 1.51 4.95
CA TYR A 118 -8.90 2.30 3.85
C TYR A 118 -10.37 2.65 4.07
N THR A 119 -10.75 3.80 3.52
CA THR A 119 -12.13 4.24 3.40
C THR A 119 -12.37 4.73 1.98
N TYR A 120 -13.64 4.78 1.58
CA TYR A 120 -13.99 5.43 0.33
C TYR A 120 -14.13 6.94 0.57
N LYS A 121 -13.48 7.73 -0.30
CA LYS A 121 -13.72 9.16 -0.41
C LYS A 121 -14.55 9.39 -1.66
N VAL A 122 -15.76 9.87 -1.48
CA VAL A 122 -16.64 10.26 -2.58
C VAL A 122 -16.46 11.75 -2.83
N SER A 123 -16.22 12.13 -4.07
CA SER A 123 -16.09 13.52 -4.51
C SER A 123 -16.77 13.67 -5.87
N TYR A 124 -16.92 14.91 -6.33
CA TYR A 124 -17.41 15.20 -7.67
C TYR A 124 -16.48 16.17 -8.37
N TYR A 125 -16.46 16.11 -9.70
CA TYR A 125 -15.81 17.10 -10.53
C TYR A 125 -16.74 17.53 -11.67
N ILE A 126 -16.62 18.79 -12.06
CA ILE A 126 -17.42 19.39 -13.12
C ILE A 126 -16.50 19.61 -14.32
N VAL A 127 -16.87 19.05 -15.46
CA VAL A 127 -16.25 19.42 -16.73
C VAL A 127 -16.95 20.69 -17.23
N PRO A 128 -16.23 21.84 -17.34
CA PRO A 128 -16.84 23.10 -17.72
C PRO A 128 -17.27 23.09 -19.18
N ARG A 129 -18.22 23.97 -19.51
CA ARG A 129 -18.64 24.22 -20.89
C ARG A 129 -17.46 24.85 -21.64
N TYR A 130 -16.92 24.16 -22.63
CA TYR A 130 -15.94 24.77 -23.54
C TYR A 130 -16.68 25.64 -24.54
N ALA A 131 -16.40 26.95 -24.51
CA ALA A 131 -16.76 27.83 -25.61
C ALA A 131 -15.98 27.41 -26.87
N PRO A 132 -16.56 27.51 -28.07
CA PRO A 132 -15.83 27.26 -29.30
C PRO A 132 -14.59 28.17 -29.35
N GLN A 133 -13.41 27.58 -29.53
CA GLN A 133 -12.17 28.34 -29.64
C GLN A 133 -12.01 28.83 -31.08
N THR A 134 -11.94 30.15 -31.26
CA THR A 134 -11.51 30.76 -32.52
C THR A 134 -9.99 30.84 -32.52
N LYS A 135 -9.34 30.22 -33.52
CA LYS A 135 -7.90 30.41 -33.75
C LYS A 135 -7.71 31.28 -34.98
N ARG A 136 -6.70 32.16 -34.93
CA ARG A 136 -6.28 32.94 -36.10
C ARG A 136 -5.23 32.14 -36.87
N ALA A 137 -5.36 32.11 -38.19
CA ALA A 137 -4.35 31.55 -39.09
C ALA A 137 -3.87 32.65 -40.03
N CYS A 138 -2.55 32.76 -40.22
CA CYS A 138 -1.96 33.63 -41.23
C CYS A 138 -1.82 32.84 -42.53
N ILE A 139 -2.39 33.35 -43.61
CA ILE A 139 -2.16 32.84 -44.96
C ILE A 139 -1.20 33.82 -45.63
N ILE A 140 -0.06 33.31 -46.08
CA ILE A 140 0.93 34.07 -46.84
C ILE A 140 0.88 33.57 -48.28
N ILE A 141 0.59 34.47 -49.22
CA ILE A 141 0.58 34.17 -50.65
C ILE A 141 1.66 35.02 -51.31
N CYS A 142 2.61 34.37 -51.99
CA CYS A 142 3.73 35.03 -52.65
C CYS A 142 3.64 34.87 -54.16
N ASN A 143 3.69 35.97 -54.91
CA ASN A 143 3.74 35.98 -56.37
C ASN A 143 4.89 36.90 -56.82
N ASN A 144 5.74 36.41 -57.73
CA ASN A 144 6.91 37.13 -58.27
C ASN A 144 7.77 37.82 -57.20
N GLY A 145 8.07 37.11 -56.11
CA GLY A 145 8.96 37.61 -55.06
C GLY A 145 8.32 38.58 -54.06
N THR A 146 7.04 38.95 -54.23
CA THR A 146 6.30 39.76 -53.25
C THR A 146 5.30 38.88 -52.51
N CYS A 147 5.33 38.91 -51.17
CA CYS A 147 4.46 38.12 -50.30
C CYS A 147 3.45 39.02 -49.59
N ASN A 148 2.17 38.65 -49.66
CA ASN A 148 1.10 39.31 -48.91
C ASN A 148 0.58 38.36 -47.84
N GLU A 149 0.43 38.88 -46.62
CA GLU A 149 -0.12 38.16 -45.47
C GLU A 149 -1.58 38.53 -45.25
N THR A 150 -2.43 37.54 -44.97
CA THR A 150 -3.83 37.73 -44.61
C THR A 150 -4.18 36.88 -43.40
N MET A 151 -4.70 37.52 -42.36
CA MET A 151 -5.16 36.83 -41.16
C MET A 151 -6.61 36.38 -41.34
N ILE A 152 -6.87 35.07 -41.29
CA ILE A 152 -8.21 34.50 -41.28
C ILE A 152 -8.57 33.90 -39.92
N TYR A 153 -9.85 33.88 -39.61
CA TYR A 153 -10.38 33.19 -38.44
C TYR A 153 -10.77 31.76 -38.82
N VAL A 154 -10.10 30.77 -38.23
CA VAL A 154 -10.50 29.37 -38.34
C VAL A 154 -11.40 29.06 -37.15
N ASN A 155 -12.70 28.99 -37.42
CA ASN A 155 -13.65 28.46 -36.44
C ASN A 155 -13.39 26.96 -36.29
N LYS A 156 -12.77 26.56 -35.18
CA LYS A 156 -12.74 25.15 -34.84
C LYS A 156 -14.15 24.74 -34.46
N SER A 157 -14.76 23.82 -35.22
CA SER A 157 -16.05 23.20 -34.90
C SER A 157 -15.91 22.31 -33.66
N VAL A 158 -15.65 22.91 -32.50
CA VAL A 158 -15.78 22.21 -31.22
C VAL A 158 -17.24 22.31 -30.87
N THR A 159 -17.98 21.21 -30.98
CA THR A 159 -19.32 21.13 -30.41
C THR A 159 -19.24 21.60 -28.96
N PRO A 160 -19.98 22.66 -28.56
CA PRO A 160 -19.91 23.18 -27.20
C PRO A 160 -20.15 22.04 -26.22
N GLY A 161 -19.17 21.74 -25.38
CA GLY A 161 -19.28 20.65 -24.42
C GLY A 161 -20.44 20.94 -23.47
N VAL A 162 -21.36 19.98 -23.30
CA VAL A 162 -22.41 20.09 -22.28
C VAL A 162 -21.74 19.98 -20.90
N ARG A 163 -22.19 20.78 -19.92
CA ARG A 163 -21.75 20.63 -18.52
C ARG A 163 -21.95 19.15 -18.12
N LYS A 164 -20.89 18.50 -17.66
CA LYS A 164 -20.97 17.14 -17.13
C LYS A 164 -20.44 17.09 -15.70
N VAL A 165 -21.25 16.51 -14.83
CA VAL A 165 -20.90 16.27 -13.42
C VAL A 165 -20.61 14.79 -13.26
N TYR A 166 -19.41 14.47 -12.79
CA TYR A 166 -18.98 13.11 -12.54
C TYR A 166 -18.72 12.90 -11.06
N ILE A 167 -19.14 11.74 -10.56
CA ILE A 167 -18.77 11.28 -9.21
C ILE A 167 -17.50 10.46 -9.31
N ARG A 168 -16.55 10.78 -8.43
CA ARG A 168 -15.30 10.06 -8.24
C ARG A 168 -15.31 9.40 -6.88
N ILE A 169 -15.06 8.09 -6.87
CA ILE A 169 -14.91 7.31 -5.63
C ILE A 169 -13.47 6.81 -5.58
N ASP A 170 -12.70 7.38 -4.68
CA ASP A 170 -11.31 6.98 -4.44
C ASP A 170 -11.22 6.12 -3.18
N LEU A 171 -10.36 5.12 -3.21
CA LEU A 171 -9.95 4.41 -2.01
C LEU A 171 -8.83 5.23 -1.35
N VAL A 172 -9.07 5.71 -0.14
CA VAL A 172 -8.13 6.57 0.59
C VAL A 172 -7.71 5.89 1.87
N ARG A 173 -6.40 5.81 2.12
CA ARG A 173 -5.86 5.25 3.37
C ARG A 173 -6.13 6.23 4.52
N ARG A 174 -6.84 5.78 5.55
CA ARG A 174 -7.09 6.57 6.78
C ARG A 174 -5.90 6.53 7.72
N TYR A 175 -5.39 5.34 8.00
CA TYR A 175 -4.23 5.15 8.85
C TYR A 175 -3.48 3.87 8.48
N ARG A 176 -2.26 3.76 8.99
CA ARG A 176 -1.39 2.60 8.86
C ARG A 176 -0.72 2.31 10.20
N ASP A 177 -0.63 1.05 10.54
CA ASP A 177 0.20 0.53 11.62
C ASP A 177 0.91 -0.76 11.17
N ASN A 178 1.90 -1.16 11.94
CA ASN A 178 2.56 -2.45 11.83
C ASN A 178 2.04 -3.37 12.92
N ARG A 179 1.98 -4.66 12.62
CA ARG A 179 1.43 -5.68 13.50
C ARG A 179 2.32 -6.89 13.50
N VAL A 180 2.41 -7.57 14.63
CA VAL A 180 3.05 -8.87 14.75
C VAL A 180 2.01 -9.85 15.26
N TYR A 181 1.94 -11.03 14.67
CA TYR A 181 1.04 -12.10 15.05
C TYR A 181 1.86 -13.36 15.33
N ILE A 182 1.45 -14.11 16.34
CA ILE A 182 1.99 -15.44 16.64
C ILE A 182 0.87 -16.45 16.41
N ILE A 183 1.15 -17.44 15.60
CA ILE A 183 0.21 -18.44 15.10
C ILE A 183 0.56 -19.78 15.70
N ASN A 184 -0.42 -20.49 16.25
CA ASN A 184 -0.30 -21.89 16.61
C ASN A 184 -0.53 -22.74 15.36
N LEU A 185 0.50 -23.48 14.94
CA LEU A 185 0.52 -24.29 13.72
C LEU A 185 -0.31 -25.58 13.84
N LYS A 186 -0.68 -26.03 15.04
CA LYS A 186 -1.52 -27.23 15.22
C LYS A 186 -2.98 -26.95 14.85
N ASN A 187 -3.46 -25.74 15.13
CA ASN A 187 -4.86 -25.36 14.93
C ASN A 187 -5.06 -24.14 14.02
N MET A 188 -3.97 -23.59 13.47
CA MET A 188 -3.95 -22.43 12.57
C MET A 188 -4.61 -21.17 13.17
N SER A 189 -4.55 -21.02 14.50
CA SER A 189 -5.15 -19.89 15.22
C SER A 189 -4.11 -18.86 15.65
N ILE A 190 -4.52 -17.60 15.75
CA ILE A 190 -3.69 -16.53 16.31
C ILE A 190 -3.72 -16.68 17.84
N VAL A 191 -2.56 -16.91 18.46
CA VAL A 191 -2.41 -17.03 19.92
C VAL A 191 -1.90 -15.74 20.55
N GLY A 192 -1.04 -14.99 19.85
CA GLY A 192 -0.49 -13.72 20.31
C GLY A 192 -0.55 -12.64 19.24
N LYS A 193 -0.59 -11.38 19.67
CA LYS A 193 -0.52 -10.24 18.74
C LYS A 193 0.03 -8.98 19.39
N LEU A 194 0.77 -8.21 18.60
CA LEU A 194 1.07 -6.80 18.82
C LEU A 194 0.47 -5.98 17.68
N VAL A 195 -0.26 -4.92 18.02
CA VAL A 195 -0.93 -4.04 17.04
C VAL A 195 -0.63 -2.59 17.36
N GLY A 196 -0.79 -1.69 16.38
CA GLY A 196 -0.49 -0.27 16.57
C GLY A 196 1.00 0.07 16.65
N LEU A 197 1.87 -0.85 16.22
CA LEU A 197 3.32 -0.64 16.23
C LEU A 197 3.69 0.36 15.13
N ALA A 198 4.57 1.31 15.45
CA ALA A 198 5.22 2.16 14.46
C ALA A 198 4.21 2.82 13.47
N ASN A 199 3.32 3.64 14.02
CA ASN A 199 2.22 4.25 13.26
C ASN A 199 2.71 5.05 12.05
N ASN A 200 2.12 4.76 10.89
CA ASN A 200 2.46 5.31 9.58
C ASN A 200 3.87 4.96 9.06
N GLU A 201 4.57 4.00 9.66
CA GLU A 201 5.86 3.49 9.20
C GLU A 201 5.67 2.20 8.39
N ARG A 202 6.69 1.81 7.64
CA ARG A 202 6.74 0.57 6.86
C ARG A 202 7.73 -0.40 7.52
N ILE A 203 7.43 -1.69 7.54
CA ILE A 203 8.40 -2.73 7.89
C ILE A 203 9.42 -2.88 6.75
N TYR A 204 10.69 -2.95 7.12
CA TYR A 204 11.82 -3.17 6.20
C TYR A 204 12.44 -4.54 6.40
N SER A 205 12.74 -4.89 7.65
CA SER A 205 13.35 -6.16 7.98
C SER A 205 12.76 -6.72 9.27
N ALA A 206 12.78 -8.04 9.42
CA ALA A 206 12.60 -8.66 10.71
C ALA A 206 13.59 -9.83 10.86
N ARG A 207 13.93 -10.13 12.12
CA ARG A 207 14.78 -11.26 12.44
C ARG A 207 14.42 -11.87 13.78
N LEU A 208 14.13 -13.16 13.83
CA LEU A 208 14.05 -13.90 15.07
C LEU A 208 15.44 -14.38 15.47
N LEU A 209 15.83 -14.10 16.72
CA LEU A 209 17.00 -14.69 17.34
C LEU A 209 16.63 -15.13 18.76
N ASN A 210 16.71 -16.44 19.01
CA ASN A 210 16.20 -17.07 20.21
C ASN A 210 14.71 -16.69 20.42
N ASN A 211 14.39 -16.06 21.54
CA ASN A 211 13.02 -15.62 21.88
C ASN A 211 12.79 -14.13 21.61
N ILE A 212 13.70 -13.45 20.88
CA ILE A 212 13.55 -12.03 20.56
C ILE A 212 13.35 -11.86 19.06
N PHE A 213 12.20 -11.28 18.70
CA PHE A 213 11.85 -10.90 17.35
C PHE A 213 12.23 -9.43 17.12
N TYR A 214 13.29 -9.22 16.35
CA TYR A 214 13.77 -7.91 15.97
C TYR A 214 13.00 -7.41 14.76
N LEU A 215 12.51 -6.17 14.79
CA LEU A 215 11.73 -5.60 13.70
C LEU A 215 12.19 -4.18 13.37
N VAL A 216 12.53 -3.94 12.12
CA VAL A 216 12.91 -2.63 11.60
C VAL A 216 11.69 -1.97 10.96
N THR A 217 11.35 -0.76 11.40
CA THR A 217 10.30 0.04 10.78
C THR A 217 10.75 1.46 10.47
N PHE A 218 10.53 1.92 9.24
CA PHE A 218 11.00 3.23 8.79
C PHE A 218 9.90 4.12 8.24
N ARG A 219 10.10 5.42 8.46
CA ARG A 219 9.48 6.50 7.67
C ARG A 219 10.50 7.60 7.36
N THR A 220 11.30 8.02 8.33
CA THR A 220 12.33 9.07 8.19
C THR A 220 13.51 8.88 9.18
N ILE A 221 13.25 8.37 10.38
CA ILE A 221 14.24 7.89 11.36
C ILE A 221 13.68 6.59 11.96
N ASP A 222 14.46 5.51 11.90
CA ASP A 222 14.08 4.16 12.34
C ASP A 222 14.05 4.03 13.85
N PRO A 223 13.18 3.16 14.38
CA PRO A 223 13.55 2.23 15.43
C PRO A 223 13.74 0.79 14.89
N LEU A 224 14.82 0.14 15.30
CA LEU A 224 14.90 -1.31 15.42
C LEU A 224 14.26 -1.69 16.77
N TYR A 225 13.13 -2.38 16.75
CA TYR A 225 12.48 -2.90 17.97
C TYR A 225 13.03 -4.26 18.35
N ALA A 226 13.16 -4.52 19.65
CA ALA A 226 13.27 -5.85 20.22
C ALA A 226 11.91 -6.25 20.82
N ILE A 227 11.34 -7.34 20.32
CA ILE A 227 10.07 -7.87 20.77
C ILE A 227 10.32 -9.22 21.44
N ASP A 228 10.09 -9.32 22.74
CA ASP A 228 10.07 -10.58 23.46
C ASP A 228 8.86 -11.40 23.03
N VAL A 229 9.12 -12.62 22.55
CA VAL A 229 8.13 -13.60 22.13
C VAL A 229 8.27 -14.92 22.91
N SER A 230 9.00 -14.92 24.02
CA SER A 230 9.18 -16.08 24.90
C SER A 230 7.86 -16.62 25.45
N ASN A 231 6.88 -15.75 25.67
CA ASN A 231 5.47 -16.12 25.86
C ASN A 231 4.70 -15.85 24.55
N PRO A 232 4.38 -16.89 23.75
CA PRO A 232 3.66 -16.75 22.49
C PRO A 232 2.30 -16.06 22.59
N GLU A 233 1.63 -16.11 23.74
CA GLU A 233 0.32 -15.49 23.94
C GLU A 233 0.42 -14.00 24.28
N GLU A 234 1.57 -13.55 24.79
CA GLU A 234 1.77 -12.20 25.29
C GLU A 234 3.08 -11.58 24.78
N PRO A 235 3.25 -11.40 23.46
CA PRO A 235 4.44 -10.74 22.91
C PRO A 235 4.55 -9.29 23.39
N LYS A 236 5.77 -8.83 23.70
CA LYS A 236 6.02 -7.50 24.30
C LYS A 236 7.21 -6.80 23.67
N ILE A 237 7.10 -5.50 23.44
CA ILE A 237 8.26 -4.68 23.09
C ILE A 237 9.06 -4.45 24.37
N ILE A 238 10.33 -4.84 24.36
CA ILE A 238 11.22 -4.73 25.53
C ILE A 238 12.35 -3.71 25.33
N GLY A 239 12.63 -3.32 24.08
CA GLY A 239 13.67 -2.34 23.77
C GLY A 239 13.56 -1.82 22.35
N PHE A 240 14.31 -0.76 22.07
CA PHE A 240 14.47 -0.24 20.72
C PHE A 240 15.80 0.51 20.56
N LEU A 241 16.32 0.55 19.34
CA LEU A 241 17.42 1.42 18.94
C LEU A 241 16.95 2.35 17.83
N LYS A 242 17.09 3.66 18.03
CA LYS A 242 16.83 4.66 16.98
C LYS A 242 18.12 5.18 16.38
N ILE A 243 18.29 4.97 15.08
CA ILE A 243 19.46 5.43 14.30
C ILE A 243 19.03 5.97 12.93
N PRO A 244 19.81 6.86 12.30
CA PRO A 244 19.55 7.31 10.94
C PRO A 244 19.63 6.17 9.93
N GLY A 245 18.85 6.31 8.85
CA GLY A 245 18.70 5.27 7.83
C GLY A 245 17.86 4.10 8.31
N PHE A 246 17.88 3.02 7.54
CA PHE A 246 17.22 1.77 7.88
C PHE A 246 18.00 0.56 7.41
N SER A 247 17.75 -0.59 8.05
CA SER A 247 18.26 -1.89 7.62
C SER A 247 17.19 -2.63 6.81
N GLU A 248 17.49 -2.98 5.56
CA GLU A 248 16.66 -3.88 4.73
C GLU A 248 16.89 -5.35 5.13
N CYS A 249 18.12 -5.68 5.51
CA CYS A 249 18.51 -7.02 5.91
C CYS A 249 19.13 -7.01 7.31
N LEU A 250 18.65 -7.92 8.16
CA LEU A 250 19.23 -8.22 9.47
C LEU A 250 19.78 -9.65 9.45
N HIS A 251 21.06 -9.78 9.79
CA HIS A 251 21.72 -11.08 9.85
C HIS A 251 22.40 -11.31 11.21
N PRO A 252 22.07 -12.37 11.95
CA PRO A 252 22.75 -12.71 13.20
C PRO A 252 24.22 -13.09 13.01
N LEU A 253 25.09 -12.54 13.85
CA LEU A 253 26.50 -12.90 13.94
C LEU A 253 26.79 -13.49 15.31
N GLY A 254 26.31 -14.72 15.53
CA GLY A 254 26.27 -15.37 16.84
C GLY A 254 25.01 -14.99 17.62
N SER A 255 25.08 -15.05 18.96
CA SER A 255 23.93 -14.77 19.84
C SER A 255 23.72 -13.29 20.15
N ASP A 256 24.78 -12.48 20.07
CA ASP A 256 24.81 -11.15 20.69
C ASP A 256 24.96 -10.01 19.68
N LEU A 257 25.07 -10.33 18.39
CA LEU A 257 25.32 -9.35 17.34
C LEU A 257 24.33 -9.52 16.18
N LEU A 258 23.85 -8.40 15.66
CA LEU A 258 23.15 -8.32 14.37
C LEU A 258 23.95 -7.45 13.41
N LEU A 259 24.14 -7.94 12.20
CA LEU A 259 24.56 -7.14 11.07
C LEU A 259 23.32 -6.57 10.37
N GLY A 260 23.21 -5.26 10.32
CA GLY A 260 22.22 -4.55 9.51
C GLY A 260 22.84 -4.07 8.21
N VAL A 261 22.21 -4.36 7.08
CA VAL A 261 22.55 -3.74 5.79
C VAL A 261 21.33 -3.03 5.24
N GLY A 262 21.51 -1.78 4.82
CA GLY A 262 20.43 -0.98 4.27
C GLY A 262 20.91 0.38 3.79
N ILE A 263 20.09 1.42 3.95
CA ILE A 263 20.31 2.73 3.33
C ILE A 263 20.21 3.86 4.35
N GLU A 264 21.11 4.83 4.26
CA GLU A 264 21.05 6.11 4.97
C GLU A 264 21.28 7.25 3.96
N GLY A 265 20.19 7.86 3.46
CA GLY A 265 20.29 8.86 2.38
C GLY A 265 20.88 8.24 1.11
N ASP A 266 21.98 8.80 0.59
CA ASP A 266 22.69 8.28 -0.59
C ASP A 266 23.80 7.26 -0.23
N TYR A 267 23.80 6.74 0.99
CA TYR A 267 24.82 5.80 1.46
C TYR A 267 24.24 4.39 1.59
N LEU A 268 24.96 3.41 1.05
CA LEU A 268 24.85 2.03 1.50
C LEU A 268 25.41 1.98 2.92
N LYS A 269 24.56 1.57 3.87
CA LYS A 269 24.86 1.49 5.30
C LYS A 269 25.03 0.02 5.69
N ILE A 270 26.15 -0.27 6.33
CA ILE A 270 26.44 -1.57 6.95
C ILE A 270 26.73 -1.29 8.43
N SER A 271 25.88 -1.80 9.30
CA SER A 271 25.90 -1.51 10.73
C SER A 271 26.05 -2.81 11.52
N LEU A 272 26.91 -2.79 12.53
CA LEU A 272 27.02 -3.87 13.51
C LEU A 272 26.34 -3.42 14.79
N LEU A 273 25.36 -4.20 15.22
CA LEU A 273 24.49 -3.91 16.34
C LEU A 273 24.77 -4.91 17.45
N ASN A 274 25.06 -4.40 18.65
CA ASN A 274 25.12 -5.20 19.86
C ASN A 274 23.70 -5.36 20.42
N ILE A 275 23.29 -6.62 20.55
CA ILE A 275 22.00 -7.06 21.07
C ILE A 275 22.14 -8.00 22.28
N SER A 276 23.31 -8.02 22.94
CA SER A 276 23.54 -8.82 24.16
C SER A 276 22.54 -8.48 25.27
N ASP A 277 22.10 -7.22 25.33
CA ASP A 277 20.93 -6.77 26.09
C ASP A 277 19.87 -6.22 25.11
N PRO A 278 18.81 -6.98 24.83
CA PRO A 278 17.73 -6.55 23.94
C PRO A 278 16.98 -5.30 24.42
N GLN A 279 17.07 -4.93 25.70
CA GLN A 279 16.50 -3.70 26.24
C GLN A 279 17.37 -2.48 25.91
N GLN A 280 18.66 -2.69 25.63
CA GLN A 280 19.66 -1.66 25.38
C GLN A 280 20.51 -1.95 24.14
N ILE A 281 19.86 -2.09 22.99
CA ILE A 281 20.51 -2.31 21.70
C ILE A 281 21.42 -1.11 21.35
N LYS A 282 22.64 -1.36 20.84
CA LYS A 282 23.61 -0.32 20.47
C LYS A 282 24.21 -0.55 19.09
N GLU A 283 24.31 0.49 18.26
CA GLU A 283 25.17 0.47 17.07
C GLU A 283 26.63 0.62 17.51
N ILE A 284 27.42 -0.44 17.32
CA ILE A 284 28.82 -0.50 17.79
C ILE A 284 29.85 -0.34 16.67
N SER A 285 29.45 -0.49 15.41
CA SER A 285 30.30 -0.22 14.25
C SER A 285 29.45 0.15 13.04
N LEU A 286 29.99 1.00 12.16
CA LEU A 286 29.27 1.54 11.01
C LEU A 286 30.22 1.76 9.83
N ILE A 287 29.85 1.21 8.68
CA ILE A 287 30.44 1.53 7.38
C ILE A 287 29.37 2.20 6.53
N LYS A 288 29.73 3.30 5.88
CA LYS A 288 28.88 4.00 4.91
C LYS A 288 29.63 4.19 3.60
N ILE A 289 29.03 3.71 2.51
CA ILE A 289 29.60 3.83 1.16
C ILE A 289 28.67 4.72 0.34
N ARG A 290 29.14 5.92 -0.02
CA ARG A 290 28.34 6.91 -0.74
C ARG A 290 28.13 6.49 -2.19
N PHE A 291 26.94 6.77 -2.73
CA PHE A 291 26.57 6.47 -4.12
C PHE A 291 26.76 5.00 -4.51
N SER A 292 26.61 4.12 -3.52
CA SER A 292 26.69 2.68 -3.67
C SER A 292 25.35 2.06 -3.33
N TRP A 293 25.10 0.89 -3.87
CA TRP A 293 23.90 0.08 -3.65
C TRP A 293 24.32 -1.39 -3.70
N SER A 294 23.46 -2.27 -3.18
CA SER A 294 23.64 -3.71 -3.27
C SER A 294 22.34 -4.38 -3.70
N PRO A 295 22.36 -5.45 -4.52
CA PRO A 295 21.18 -6.27 -4.78
C PRO A 295 20.56 -6.83 -3.50
N LEU A 296 21.31 -6.96 -2.38
CA LEU A 296 20.81 -7.37 -1.06
C LEU A 296 19.59 -6.54 -0.60
N LEU A 297 19.51 -5.27 -1.03
CA LEU A 297 18.42 -4.37 -0.67
C LEU A 297 17.06 -4.81 -1.25
N TYR A 298 17.07 -5.70 -2.25
CA TYR A 298 15.87 -6.16 -2.94
C TYR A 298 15.79 -7.69 -3.06
N ASP A 299 16.93 -8.37 -3.00
CA ASP A 299 17.05 -9.82 -3.02
C ASP A 299 18.01 -10.27 -1.93
N HIS A 300 17.45 -10.83 -0.88
CA HIS A 300 18.21 -11.28 0.28
C HIS A 300 19.12 -12.48 -0.01
N HIS A 301 18.93 -13.21 -1.11
CA HIS A 301 19.85 -14.24 -1.54
C HIS A 301 21.19 -13.66 -2.04
N ALA A 302 21.25 -12.36 -2.30
CA ALA A 302 22.45 -11.66 -2.77
C ALA A 302 23.47 -11.40 -1.65
N THR A 303 23.49 -12.22 -0.59
CA THR A 303 24.47 -12.14 0.49
C THR A 303 24.91 -13.52 0.92
N THR A 304 26.24 -13.70 1.00
CA THR A 304 26.86 -14.85 1.65
C THR A 304 27.72 -14.35 2.80
N ILE A 305 27.55 -14.95 3.97
CA ILE A 305 28.42 -14.72 5.13
C ILE A 305 29.22 -15.99 5.36
N GLY A 306 30.54 -15.89 5.17
CA GLY A 306 31.44 -17.02 5.37
C GLY A 306 31.59 -17.33 6.86
N PRO A 307 31.09 -18.47 7.36
CA PRO A 307 31.04 -18.73 8.80
C PRO A 307 32.44 -18.85 9.45
N LEU A 308 33.45 -19.26 8.68
CA LEU A 308 34.83 -19.41 9.15
C LEU A 308 35.65 -18.11 9.14
N TYR A 309 35.41 -17.22 8.19
CA TYR A 309 36.28 -16.06 7.95
C TYR A 309 35.60 -14.72 8.24
N LYS A 310 34.31 -14.73 8.61
CA LYS A 310 33.50 -13.53 8.93
C LYS A 310 33.52 -12.46 7.82
N TYR A 311 33.80 -12.86 6.58
CA TYR A 311 33.63 -11.99 5.42
C TYR A 311 32.18 -11.98 4.99
N ILE A 312 31.69 -10.77 4.69
CA ILE A 312 30.39 -10.53 4.07
C ILE A 312 30.66 -10.22 2.61
N HIS A 313 30.11 -11.04 1.73
CA HIS A 313 30.17 -10.81 0.28
C HIS A 313 28.78 -10.38 -0.20
N THR A 314 28.70 -9.14 -0.69
CA THR A 314 27.52 -8.59 -1.36
C THR A 314 27.97 -8.00 -2.69
N ASN A 315 27.21 -8.23 -3.77
CA ASN A 315 27.37 -7.47 -5.01
C ASN A 315 26.75 -6.08 -4.90
#